data_AF-A0A2G2LL69-F1
#
_entry.id   AF-A0A2G2LL69-F1
#
_cell.length_a   1.000
_cell.length_b   1.000
_cell.length_c   1.000
_cell.angle_alpha   90.00
_cell.angle_beta   90.00
_cell.angle_gamma   90.00
#
_symmetry.space_group_name_H-M   'P 1'
#
loop_
_entity.id
_entity.type
_entity.pdbx_description
1 polymer ?
#
loop_
_entity_poly.entity_id
_entity_poly.type
_entity_poly.pdbx_seq_one_letter_code
_entity_poly.pdbx_strand_id
1 'polypeptide(L)' 'MEFALVPLLLYFLPWIIALIRGHHNAGAIFLLNVLLGWTFIGWIVAFIWSFTSIRRYYV' A
#
# COMPACT_ATOMS: atom_id res chain seq x y z
N MET A 1 26.37 2.38 3.25
CA MET A 1 25.15 1.67 3.72
C MET A 1 23.98 2.63 3.94
N GLU A 2 24.17 3.93 3.70
CA GLU A 2 23.19 4.98 3.98
C GLU A 2 22.07 5.14 2.92
N PHE A 3 22.25 4.62 1.71
CA PHE A 3 21.32 4.82 0.59
C PHE A 3 20.16 3.83 0.53
N ALA A 4 20.14 2.80 1.37
CA ALA A 4 19.13 1.73 1.31
C ALA A 4 17.77 2.10 1.94
N LEU A 5 17.73 3.17 2.75
CA LEU A 5 16.51 3.56 3.48
C LEU A 5 15.45 4.18 2.57
N VAL A 6 15.86 4.99 1.58
CA VAL A 6 14.95 5.68 0.66
C VAL A 6 14.10 4.71 -0.18
N PRO A 7 14.68 3.71 -0.88
CA PRO A 7 13.89 2.77 -1.67
C PRO A 7 13.00 1.88 -0.79
N LEU A 8 13.43 1.54 0.43
CA LEU A 8 12.61 0.76 1.35
C LEU A 8 11.35 1.53 1.78
N LEU A 9 11.49 2.81 2.09
CA LEU A 9 10.35 3.67 2.44
C LEU A 9 9.40 3.87 1.25
N LEU A 10 9.94 4.03 0.04
CA LEU A 10 9.14 4.10 -1.19
C LEU A 10 8.38 2.80 -1.46
N TYR A 11 8.99 1.65 -1.19
CA TYR A 11 8.35 0.35 -1.36
C TYR A 11 7.08 0.25 -0.50
N PHE A 12 7.17 0.61 0.78
CA PHE A 12 6.04 0.56 1.71
C PHE A 12 5.11 1.79 1.67
N LEU A 13 5.36 2.76 0.80
CA LEU A 13 4.55 3.98 0.67
C LEU A 13 3.04 3.71 0.54
N PRO A 14 2.56 2.74 -0.29
CA PRO A 14 1.13 2.44 -0.41
C PRO A 14 0.51 1.97 0.92
N TRP A 15 1.25 1.18 1.68
CA TRP A 15 0.78 0.69 2.98
C TRP A 15 0.74 1.80 4.01
N ILE A 16 1.76 2.66 4.04
CA ILE A 16 1.81 3.83 4.93
C ILE A 16 0.62 4.77 4.64
N ILE A 17 0.30 5.04 3.38
CA ILE A 17 -0.86 5.86 2.99
C ILE A 17 -2.16 5.22 3.47
N ALA A 18 -2.31 3.91 3.27
CA ALA A 18 -3.48 3.17 3.75
C ALA A 18 -3.64 3.22 5.28
N LEU A 19 -2.52 3.13 6.04
CA LEU A 19 -2.52 3.25 7.49
C LEU A 19 -2.91 4.66 7.96
N ILE A 20 -2.29 5.70 7.41
CA ILE A 20 -2.58 7.11 7.76
C ILE A 20 -4.04 7.44 7.49
N ARG A 21 -4.62 6.88 6.41
CA ARG A 21 -6.02 7.09 6.05
C ARG A 21 -7.01 6.20 6.80
N GLY A 22 -6.55 5.30 7.65
CA GLY A 22 -7.42 4.33 8.35
C GLY A 22 -8.17 3.41 7.39
N HIS A 23 -7.56 3.05 6.26
CA HIS A 23 -8.20 2.25 5.23
C HIS A 23 -8.50 0.84 5.75
N HIS A 24 -9.76 0.37 5.64
CA HIS A 24 -10.15 -0.93 6.22
C HIS A 24 -9.37 -2.12 5.64
N ASN A 25 -8.91 -1.99 4.38
CA ASN A 25 -8.07 -2.99 3.71
C ASN A 25 -6.57 -2.71 3.84
N ALA A 26 -6.11 -1.97 4.86
CA ALA A 26 -4.68 -1.71 5.05
C ALA A 26 -3.87 -3.02 5.11
N GLY A 27 -4.41 -4.09 5.72
CA GLY A 27 -3.78 -5.42 5.72
C GLY A 27 -3.70 -6.07 4.34
N ALA A 28 -4.73 -5.92 3.50
CA ALA A 28 -4.71 -6.48 2.14
C ALA A 28 -3.75 -5.69 1.23
N ILE A 29 -3.70 -4.36 1.38
CA ILE A 29 -2.76 -3.50 0.68
C ILE A 29 -1.32 -3.84 1.08
N PHE A 30 -1.07 -4.13 2.36
CA PHE A 30 0.23 -4.62 2.84
C PHE A 30 0.62 -5.94 2.19
N LEU A 31 -0.26 -6.94 2.21
CA LEU A 31 0.00 -8.25 1.60
C LEU A 31 0.27 -8.12 0.10
N LEU A 32 -0.54 -7.33 -0.61
CA LEU A 32 -0.35 -7.11 -2.05
C LEU A 32 0.97 -6.41 -2.33
N ASN A 33 1.34 -5.41 -1.51
CA ASN A 33 2.61 -4.71 -1.63
C ASN A 33 3.81 -5.65 -1.35
N VAL A 34 3.74 -6.53 -0.35
CA VAL A 34 4.83 -7.49 -0.07
C VAL A 34 4.93 -8.59 -1.13
N LEU A 35 3.80 -9.15 -1.57
CA LEU A 35 3.76 -10.28 -2.50
C LEU A 35 3.97 -9.88 -3.95
N LEU A 36 3.48 -8.70 -4.36
CA LEU A 36 3.47 -8.23 -5.74
C LEU A 36 4.14 -6.86 -5.93
N GLY A 37 4.52 -6.15 -4.88
CA GLY A 37 5.17 -4.82 -4.99
C GLY A 37 6.60 -4.88 -5.54
N TRP A 38 7.20 -6.07 -5.63
CA TRP A 38 8.42 -6.29 -6.41
C TRP A 38 8.19 -6.15 -7.92
N THR A 39 6.94 -6.20 -8.37
CA THR A 39 6.54 -5.83 -9.73
C THR A 39 6.09 -4.38 -9.75
N PHE A 40 6.51 -3.61 -10.75
CA PHE A 40 6.10 -2.21 -10.90
C PHE A 40 4.56 -2.07 -10.96
N ILE A 41 3.89 -3.03 -11.61
CA ILE A 41 2.43 -3.08 -11.72
C ILE A 41 1.79 -3.34 -10.36
N GLY A 42 2.26 -4.33 -9.59
CA GLY A 42 1.72 -4.63 -8.26
C GLY A 42 1.89 -3.48 -7.28
N TRP A 43 3.01 -2.75 -7.36
CA TRP A 43 3.21 -1.54 -6.57
C TRP A 43 2.23 -0.43 -6.95
N ILE A 44 2.01 -0.17 -8.24
CA ILE A 44 1.04 0.83 -8.73
C ILE A 44 -0.39 0.46 -8.29
N VAL A 45 -0.78 -0.82 -8.39
CA VAL A 45 -2.09 -1.30 -7.94
C VAL A 45 -2.25 -1.09 -6.43
N ALA A 46 -1.25 -1.45 -5.62
CA ALA A 46 -1.28 -1.18 -4.17
C ALA A 46 -1.42 0.32 -3.89
N PHE A 47 -0.68 1.15 -4.63
CA PHE A 47 -0.69 2.60 -4.48
C PHE A 47 -2.07 3.17 -4.79
N ILE A 48 -2.65 2.85 -5.95
CA ILE A 48 -4.01 3.28 -6.31
C ILE A 48 -5.02 2.77 -5.27
N TRP A 49 -4.90 1.51 -4.83
CA TRP A 49 -5.81 0.91 -3.86
C TRP A 49 -5.76 1.63 -2.50
N SER A 50 -4.59 2.11 -2.08
CA SER A 50 -4.43 2.94 -0.88
C SER A 50 -5.22 4.25 -0.92
N PHE A 51 -5.57 4.72 -2.13
CA PHE A 51 -6.39 5.91 -2.30
C PHE A 51 -7.90 5.66 -2.39
N THR A 52 -8.30 4.42 -2.66
CA THR A 52 -9.73 4.07 -2.72
C THR A 52 -10.37 4.18 -1.34
N SER A 53 -11.68 4.37 -1.29
CA SER A 53 -12.44 4.18 -0.06
C SER A 53 -13.66 3.34 -0.41
N ILE A 54 -13.66 2.09 0.05
CA ILE A 54 -14.85 1.25 -0.09
C ILE A 54 -15.81 1.70 0.99
N ARG A 55 -16.81 2.47 0.57
CA ARG A 55 -17.95 2.89 1.38
C ARG A 55 -18.55 1.63 2.01
N ARG A 56 -18.55 1.53 3.34
CA ARG A 56 -19.27 0.48 4.06
C ARG A 56 -20.73 0.56 3.63
N TYR A 57 -21.18 -0.41 2.83
CA TYR A 57 -22.61 -0.68 2.68
C TYR A 57 -23.04 -1.30 4.00
N TYR A 58 -23.64 -0.50 4.87
CA TYR A 58 -24.41 -1.00 6.01
C TYR A 58 -25.68 -1.62 5.42
N VAL A 59 -25.70 -2.94 5.34
CA VAL A 59 -26.93 -3.74 5.21
C VAL A 59 -27.45 -4.09 6.60
#